data_AF-A0A349V0V9-F1
#
_entry.id   AF-A0A349V0V9-F1
#
_cell.length_a   1.000
_cell.length_b   1.000
_cell.length_c   1.000
_cell.angle_alpha   90.00
_cell.angle_beta   90.00
_cell.angle_gamma   90.00
#
_symmetry.space_group_name_H-M   'P 1'
#
loop_
_entity.id
_entity.type
_entity.pdbx_description
1 polymer ?
#
loop_
_entity_poly.entity_id
_entity_poly.type
_entity_poly.pdbx_seq_one_letter_code
_entity_poly.pdbx_strand_id
1 'polypeptide(L)' 'MAKDMRQPIESGCPDGFQYMHPLMVKNFGQWRWHDHPRPGVLRHVADSGDEVWTVKAGTQRILDVFTLRKLCDIGNEFA' A
#
# COMPACT_ATOMS: atom_id res chain seq x y z
N MET A 1 30.33 -5.09 -35.18
CA MET A 1 30.52 -5.47 -33.77
C MET A 1 29.14 -5.72 -33.18
N ALA A 2 28.87 -6.91 -32.64
CA ALA A 2 27.61 -7.16 -31.92
C ALA A 2 27.58 -6.28 -30.66
N LYS A 3 26.43 -5.69 -30.34
CA LYS A 3 26.27 -4.85 -29.15
C LYS A 3 26.34 -5.77 -27.92
N ASP A 4 27.25 -5.51 -26.99
CA ASP A 4 27.33 -6.27 -25.74
C ASP A 4 25.96 -6.22 -25.04
N MET A 5 25.39 -7.38 -24.74
CA MET A 5 24.11 -7.46 -24.05
C MET A 5 24.31 -7.13 -22.57
N ARG A 6 23.44 -6.27 -22.00
CA ARG A 6 23.49 -5.98 -20.57
C ARG A 6 23.26 -7.26 -19.77
N GLN A 7 24.05 -7.46 -18.73
CA GLN A 7 23.80 -8.54 -17.77
C GLN A 7 22.53 -8.24 -16.95
N PRO A 8 21.78 -9.27 -16.55
CA PRO A 8 20.70 -9.12 -15.58
C PRO A 8 21.21 -8.51 -14.27
N ILE A 9 20.36 -7.74 -13.60
CA ILE A 9 20.61 -7.26 -12.24
C ILE A 9 19.71 -8.11 -11.32
N GLU A 10 20.33 -8.99 -10.54
CA GLU A 10 19.66 -9.92 -9.62
C GLU A 10 19.28 -9.22 -8.29
N SER A 11 18.57 -8.09 -8.36
CA SER A 11 18.23 -7.28 -7.17
C SER A 11 17.02 -7.78 -6.39
N GLY A 12 16.27 -8.75 -6.92
CA GLY A 12 15.01 -9.20 -6.33
C GLY A 12 13.95 -8.10 -6.28
N CYS A 13 12.95 -8.28 -5.42
CA CYS A 13 11.91 -7.29 -5.15
C CYS A 13 12.34 -6.32 -4.05
N PRO A 14 11.93 -5.04 -4.09
CA PRO A 14 12.13 -4.14 -2.97
C PRO A 14 11.42 -4.66 -1.71
N ASP A 15 11.98 -4.37 -0.53
CA ASP A 15 11.34 -4.63 0.75
C ASP A 15 10.00 -3.88 0.86
N GLY A 16 8.91 -4.59 1.16
CA GLY A 16 7.57 -4.01 1.26
C GLY A 16 7.42 -2.99 2.39
N PHE A 17 8.23 -3.08 3.46
CA PHE A 17 8.16 -2.13 4.58
C PHE A 17 8.44 -0.69 4.16
N GLN A 18 9.23 -0.48 3.11
CA GLN A 18 9.55 0.87 2.62
C GLN A 18 8.34 1.61 2.02
N TYR A 19 7.26 0.88 1.70
CA TYR A 19 6.03 1.43 1.11
C TYR A 19 4.84 1.39 2.09
N MET A 20 5.05 0.98 3.33
CA MET A 20 3.99 0.95 4.34
C MET A 20 3.76 2.33 4.95
N HIS A 21 2.51 2.63 5.30
CA HIS A 21 2.18 3.85 6.03
C HIS A 21 2.91 3.86 7.39
N PRO A 22 3.45 5.01 7.88
CA PRO A 22 4.26 5.06 9.10
C PRO A 22 3.59 4.45 10.34
N LEU A 23 2.27 4.64 10.52
CA LEU A 23 1.53 4.01 11.62
C LEU A 23 1.45 2.48 11.49
N MET A 24 1.43 1.93 10.27
CA MET A 24 1.46 0.48 10.08
C MET A 24 2.84 -0.09 10.42
N VAL A 25 3.92 0.62 10.08
CA VAL A 25 5.29 0.23 10.45
C VAL A 25 5.47 0.30 11.96
N LYS A 26 5.06 1.41 12.59
CA LYS A 26 5.13 1.61 14.04
C LYS A 26 4.44 0.49 14.82
N ASN A 27 3.27 0.03 14.34
CA ASN A 27 2.44 -0.96 15.03
C ASN A 27 2.51 -2.35 14.37
N PHE A 28 3.56 -2.65 13.60
CA PHE A 28 3.68 -3.92 12.91
C PHE A 28 3.66 -5.10 13.90
N GLY A 29 2.68 -6.00 13.75
CA GLY A 29 2.47 -7.15 14.64
C GLY A 29 1.81 -6.83 15.98
N GLN A 30 1.42 -5.58 16.26
CA GLN A 30 0.85 -5.13 17.53
C GLN A 30 -0.59 -4.63 17.36
N TRP A 31 -1.40 -5.41 16.63
CA TRP A 31 -2.81 -5.10 16.38
C TRP A 31 -3.70 -5.78 17.40
N ARG A 32 -4.60 -5.01 18.00
CA ARG A 32 -5.50 -5.50 19.04
C ARG A 32 -6.78 -6.07 18.47
N TRP A 33 -7.44 -5.30 17.60
CA TRP A 33 -8.72 -5.69 16.98
C TRP A 33 -9.02 -4.86 15.73
N HIS A 34 -10.04 -5.28 14.98
CA HIS A 34 -10.56 -4.55 13.83
C HIS A 34 -12.09 -4.55 13.83
N ASP A 35 -12.70 -3.53 13.22
CA ASP A 35 -14.13 -3.48 12.94
C ASP A 35 -14.43 -2.92 11.54
N HIS A 36 -15.69 -3.05 11.12
CA HIS A 36 -16.19 -2.58 9.82
C HIS A 36 -17.33 -1.57 10.03
N PRO A 37 -17.03 -0.27 10.22
CA PRO A 37 -18.04 0.75 10.56
C PRO A 37 -19.10 0.96 9.47
N ARG A 38 -18.74 0.71 8.21
CA ARG A 38 -19.65 0.74 7.05
C ARG A 38 -19.08 -0.08 5.89
N PRO A 39 -19.90 -0.46 4.88
CA PRO A 39 -19.40 -1.17 3.71
C PRO A 39 -18.21 -0.45 3.05
N GLY A 40 -17.12 -1.18 2.83
CA GLY A 40 -15.91 -0.64 2.23
C GLY A 40 -14.96 0.09 3.19
N VAL A 41 -15.31 0.29 4.46
CA VAL A 41 -14.41 0.91 5.45
C VAL A 41 -14.09 -0.07 6.57
N LEU A 42 -12.80 -0.21 6.85
CA LEU A 42 -12.27 -1.00 7.95
C LEU A 42 -11.48 -0.09 8.88
N ARG A 43 -11.53 -0.37 10.18
CA ARG A 43 -10.66 0.26 11.16
C ARG A 43 -9.87 -0.83 11.87
N HIS A 44 -8.55 -0.64 11.96
CA HIS A 44 -7.65 -1.45 12.76
C HIS A 44 -7.16 -0.62 13.93
N VAL A 45 -7.21 -1.18 15.14
CA VAL A 45 -6.73 -0.50 16.36
C VAL A 45 -5.57 -1.29 16.93
N ALA A 46 -4.44 -0.61 17.13
CA ALA A 46 -3.24 -1.17 17.72
C ALA A 46 -3.35 -1.26 19.25
N ASP A 47 -2.48 -2.06 19.89
CA ASP A 47 -2.38 -2.11 21.35
C ASP A 47 -1.99 -0.74 21.96
N SER A 48 -1.28 0.08 21.19
CA SER A 48 -0.95 1.47 21.52
C SER A 48 -2.17 2.41 21.55
N GLY A 49 -3.30 1.98 20.98
CA GLY A 49 -4.47 2.83 20.73
C GLY A 49 -4.44 3.57 19.40
N ASP A 50 -3.34 3.51 18.63
CA ASP A 50 -3.28 4.06 17.28
C ASP A 50 -4.32 3.37 16.37
N GLU A 51 -4.94 4.15 15.47
CA GLU A 51 -5.93 3.64 14.54
C GLU A 51 -5.47 3.81 13.10
N VAL A 52 -5.73 2.79 12.26
CA VAL A 52 -5.55 2.86 10.81
C VAL A 52 -6.86 2.51 10.13
N TRP A 53 -7.29 3.41 9.25
CA TRP A 53 -8.55 3.31 8.52
C TRP A 53 -8.29 2.92 7.07
N THR A 54 -8.82 1.77 6.65
CA THR A 54 -8.71 1.29 5.27
C THR A 54 -10.01 1.56 4.54
N VAL A 55 -9.95 2.38 3.49
CA VAL A 55 -11.08 2.65 2.59
C VAL A 55 -10.88 1.86 1.29
N LYS A 56 -11.80 0.95 1.00
CA LYS A 56 -11.77 0.08 -0.20
C LYS A 56 -12.68 0.64 -1.28
N ALA A 57 -12.15 0.70 -2.50
CA ALA A 57 -12.89 1.02 -3.71
C ALA A 57 -12.68 -0.10 -4.76
N GLY A 58 -13.73 -0.44 -5.51
CA GLY A 58 -13.65 -1.41 -6.59
C GLY A 58 -12.93 -0.84 -7.81
N THR A 59 -12.16 -1.68 -8.52
CA THR A 59 -11.50 -1.32 -9.78
C THR A 59 -11.68 -2.42 -10.82
N GLN A 60 -11.48 -2.09 -12.09
CA GLN A 60 -11.61 -3.00 -13.24
C GLN A 60 -10.48 -4.05 -13.36
N ARG A 61 -9.58 -4.18 -12.38
CA ARG A 61 -8.34 -5.01 -12.37
C ARG A 61 -7.30 -4.60 -13.42
N ILE A 62 -7.68 -4.55 -14.71
CA ILE A 62 -6.85 -4.01 -15.79
C ILE A 62 -7.01 -2.50 -15.76
N LEU A 63 -5.92 -1.78 -15.54
CA LEU A 63 -5.89 -0.32 -15.43
C LEU A 63 -4.92 0.26 -16.45
N ASP A 64 -5.30 1.39 -17.04
CA ASP A 64 -4.39 2.23 -17.79
C ASP A 64 -3.54 3.10 -16.84
N VAL A 65 -2.50 3.72 -17.40
CA VAL A 65 -1.53 4.52 -16.64
C VAL A 65 -2.17 5.79 -16.06
N PHE A 66 -3.15 6.38 -16.72
CA PHE A 66 -3.83 7.59 -16.22
C PHE A 66 -4.72 7.27 -15.02
N THR A 67 -5.45 6.14 -15.07
CA THR A 67 -6.22 5.69 -13.90
C THR A 67 -5.30 5.37 -12.72
N LEU A 68 -4.15 4.72 -12.95
CA LEU A 68 -3.20 4.45 -11.87
C LEU A 68 -2.65 5.73 -11.25
N ARG A 69 -2.25 6.72 -12.06
CA ARG A 69 -1.76 8.02 -11.56
C ARG A 69 -2.81 8.75 -10.74
N LYS A 70 -4.06 8.73 -11.18
CA LYS A 70 -5.18 9.30 -10.41
C LYS A 70 -5.32 8.64 -9.04
N LEU A 71 -5.13 7.33 -8.93
CA LEU A 71 -5.16 6.64 -7.63
C LEU A 71 -3.98 7.06 -6.75
N CYS A 72 -2.79 7.26 -7.33
CA CYS A 72 -1.63 7.81 -6.60
C CYS A 72 -1.89 9.25 -6.12
N ASP A 73 -2.52 10.09 -6.93
CA ASP A 73 -2.87 11.47 -6.55
C ASP A 73 -3.85 11.49 -5.36
N ILE A 74 -4.88 10.62 -5.39
CA ILE A 74 -5.79 10.42 -4.26
C ILE A 74 -5.03 9.95 -3.01
N GLY A 75 -4.07 9.02 -3.18
CA GLY A 75 -3.21 8.57 -2.09
C GLY A 75 -2.44 9.74 -1.47
N ASN A 76 -1.73 10.52 -2.29
CA ASN A 76 -0.93 11.65 -1.82
C ASN A 76 -1.74 12.77 -1.13
N GLU A 77 -3.00 12.97 -1.53
CA GLU A 77 -3.85 14.01 -0.96
C GLU A 77 -4.43 13.61 0.40
N PHE A 78 -4.75 12.33 0.60
CA PHE A 78 -5.55 11.87 1.74
C PHE A 78 -4.84 10.87 2.67
N ALA A 79 -3.66 10.34 2.32
CA ALA A 79 -2.96 9.28 3.04
C ALA A 79 -1.44 9.51 3.10
#